data_AF-K0EX17-F1
#
_entry.id   AF-K0EX17-F1
#
_cell.length_a   1.000
_cell.length_b   1.000
_cell.length_c   1.000
_cell.angle_alpha   90.00
_cell.angle_beta   90.00
_cell.angle_gamma   90.00
#
_symmetry.space_group_name_H-M   'P 1'
#
loop_
_entity.id
_entity.type
_entity.pdbx_description
1 polymer ?
#
loop_
_entity_poly.entity_id
_entity_poly.type
_entity_poly.pdbx_seq_one_letter_code
_entity_poly.pdbx_strand_id
1 'polypeptide(L)'
;MASGGVLRIARLRALIDHPGTGAGERAVAQRMLDRILHKSGTSARAGSVRRSYGARHDRGGRHADLARIVEMIRADLDFAQRFTVPGETAELELRSPIRDAPAGITYSVESPSYGRIVIGIEGVPLEWGWSCADGIETVAPALRELAAALADIMDSYNRDGPEIGKRFFGSVRVHDVTLVW
;
A
#
# COMPACT_ATOMS: atom_id res chain seq x y z
N MET A 1 25.94 -1.75 -3.21
CA MET A 1 25.40 -0.41 -2.86
C MET A 1 24.69 -0.41 -1.49
N ALA A 2 25.23 -1.06 -0.45
CA ALA A 2 24.54 -1.27 0.84
C ALA A 2 24.90 -0.26 1.95
N SER A 3 25.91 0.58 1.73
CA SER A 3 26.51 1.42 2.78
C SER A 3 25.62 2.60 3.22
N GLY A 4 24.69 3.07 2.35
CA GLY A 4 23.85 4.23 2.65
C GLY A 4 22.73 3.95 3.67
N GLY A 5 22.20 2.73 3.73
CA GLY A 5 21.11 2.37 4.65
C GLY A 5 21.56 2.29 6.10
N VAL A 6 22.71 1.67 6.35
CA VAL A 6 23.28 1.49 7.70
C VAL A 6 23.62 2.83 8.34
N LEU A 7 24.25 3.74 7.59
CA LEU A 7 24.55 5.10 8.05
C LEU A 7 23.29 5.90 8.40
N ARG A 8 22.21 5.73 7.62
CA ARG A 8 20.94 6.41 7.87
C ARG A 8 20.25 5.90 9.14
N ILE A 9 20.28 4.59 9.40
CA ILE A 9 19.76 4.00 10.65
C ILE A 9 20.55 4.50 11.86
N ALA A 10 21.89 4.51 11.78
CA ALA A 10 22.74 5.01 12.86
C ALA A 10 22.47 6.48 13.18
N ARG A 11 22.30 7.32 12.15
CA ARG A 11 21.95 8.74 12.30
C ARG A 11 20.59 8.95 12.96
N LEU A 12 19.58 8.17 12.58
CA LEU A 12 18.24 8.27 13.19
C LEU A 12 18.25 7.84 14.66
N ARG A 13 18.95 6.76 15.00
CA ARG A 13 19.12 6.33 16.40
C ARG A 13 19.83 7.40 17.23
N ALA A 14 20.93 7.95 16.73
CA ALA A 14 21.64 9.04 17.39
C ALA A 14 20.74 10.26 17.64
N LEU A 15 19.83 10.56 16.71
CA LEU A 15 18.90 11.67 16.85
C LEU A 15 17.80 11.39 17.88
N ILE A 16 17.33 10.15 18.00
CA ILE A 16 16.35 9.72 19.01
C ILE A 16 16.96 9.82 20.42
N ASP A 17 18.19 9.35 20.60
CA ASP A 17 18.87 9.28 21.89
C ASP A 17 19.48 10.62 22.36
N HIS A 18 19.50 11.64 21.50
CA HIS A 18 20.13 12.92 21.83
C HIS A 18 19.28 13.73 22.84
N PRO A 19 19.89 14.25 23.93
CA PRO A 19 19.16 14.95 25.00
C PRO A 19 18.52 16.26 24.52
N GLY A 20 19.10 16.91 23.50
CA GLY A 20 18.58 18.14 22.90
C GLY A 20 17.47 17.97 21.86
N THR A 21 17.11 16.73 21.49
CA THR A 21 16.07 16.49 20.47
C THR A 21 14.68 16.76 21.05
N GLY A 22 13.87 17.58 20.38
CA GLY A 22 12.48 17.84 20.83
C GLY A 22 11.59 16.59 20.71
N ALA A 23 10.49 16.53 21.47
CA ALA A 23 9.56 15.40 21.41
C ALA A 23 9.01 15.15 19.99
N GLY A 24 8.68 16.22 19.26
CA GLY A 24 8.24 16.13 17.86
C GLY A 24 9.31 15.57 16.92
N GLU A 25 10.57 15.97 17.11
CA GLU A 25 11.68 15.52 16.29
C GLU A 25 12.04 14.04 16.57
N ARG A 26 12.00 13.62 17.85
CA ARG A 26 12.12 12.19 18.21
C ARG A 26 11.02 11.35 17.59
N ALA A 27 9.77 11.85 17.61
CA ALA A 27 8.64 11.13 17.00
C ALA A 27 8.81 11.00 15.48
N VAL A 28 9.29 12.05 14.79
CA VAL A 28 9.60 11.99 13.36
C VAL A 28 10.74 11.00 13.08
N ALA A 29 11.80 11.03 13.87
CA ALA A 29 12.95 10.15 13.72
C ALA A 29 12.57 8.67 13.94
N GLN A 30 11.75 8.39 14.96
CA GLN A 30 11.21 7.06 15.21
C GLN A 30 10.38 6.58 14.03
N ARG A 31 9.46 7.40 13.51
CA ARG A 31 8.66 7.04 12.32
C ARG A 31 9.51 6.77 11.09
N MET A 32 10.56 7.58 10.85
CA MET A 32 11.50 7.33 9.74
C MET A 32 12.30 6.05 9.94
N LEU A 33 12.71 5.77 11.18
CA LEU A 33 13.41 4.54 11.55
C LEU A 33 12.50 3.33 11.31
N ASP A 34 11.24 3.39 11.76
CA ASP A 34 10.25 2.33 11.56
C ASP A 34 10.00 2.09 10.07
N ARG A 35 9.88 3.15 9.25
CA ARG A 35 9.72 3.02 7.80
C ARG A 35 10.93 2.37 7.13
N ILE A 36 12.14 2.74 7.53
CA ILE A 36 13.37 2.13 7.00
C ILE A 36 13.46 0.68 7.47
N LEU A 37 13.21 0.36 8.74
CA LEU A 37 13.21 -1.00 9.24
C LEU A 37 12.11 -1.86 8.63
N HIS A 38 10.97 -1.27 8.27
CA HIS A 38 9.91 -1.98 7.56
C HIS A 38 10.31 -2.24 6.11
N LYS A 39 10.87 -1.25 5.41
CA LYS A 39 11.36 -1.38 4.02
C LYS A 39 12.58 -2.31 3.92
N SER A 40 13.49 -2.21 4.89
CA SER A 40 14.63 -3.08 5.08
C SER A 40 14.19 -4.45 5.58
N GLY A 41 13.12 -4.57 6.36
CA GLY A 41 12.52 -5.84 6.77
C GLY A 41 11.90 -6.58 5.60
N THR A 42 11.30 -5.86 4.63
CA THR A 42 10.91 -6.43 3.34
C THR A 42 12.12 -6.90 2.53
N SER A 43 13.29 -6.28 2.70
CA SER A 43 14.53 -6.64 1.98
C SER A 43 15.51 -7.54 2.77
N ALA A 44 15.34 -7.71 4.08
CA ALA A 44 16.20 -8.44 5.03
C ALA A 44 15.49 -9.64 5.66
N ARG A 45 14.18 -9.83 5.42
CA ARG A 45 13.50 -11.13 5.55
C ARG A 45 14.08 -12.21 4.62
N ALA A 46 15.00 -11.83 3.73
CA ALA A 46 15.87 -12.72 2.97
C ALA A 46 16.80 -13.63 3.81
N GLY A 47 16.78 -13.53 5.15
CA GLY A 47 17.63 -14.35 6.04
C GLY A 47 17.01 -15.65 6.59
N SER A 48 15.68 -15.80 6.66
CA SER A 48 15.04 -17.04 7.16
C SER A 48 13.52 -17.14 6.99
N VAL A 49 12.85 -16.21 6.31
CA VAL A 49 11.38 -16.19 6.23
C VAL A 49 10.93 -16.56 4.82
N ARG A 50 10.93 -17.86 4.51
CA ARG A 50 10.43 -18.40 3.24
C ARG A 50 8.92 -18.20 3.02
N ARG A 51 8.18 -17.61 3.95
CA ARG A 51 6.72 -17.45 3.86
C ARG A 51 6.31 -16.09 4.44
N SER A 52 5.69 -15.24 3.63
CA SER A 52 5.01 -14.03 4.06
C SER A 52 3.50 -14.26 4.03
N TYR A 53 2.80 -13.70 5.01
CA TYR A 53 1.35 -13.67 5.07
C TYR A 53 0.94 -12.21 5.27
N GLY A 54 -0.02 -11.74 4.47
CA GLY A 54 -0.57 -10.41 4.63
C GLY A 54 -1.33 -10.28 5.96
N ALA A 55 -1.45 -9.06 6.48
CA ALA A 55 -2.03 -8.79 7.80
C ALA A 55 -3.50 -9.26 7.96
N ARG A 56 -4.22 -9.46 6.86
CA ARG A 56 -5.61 -9.91 6.80
C ARG A 56 -5.76 -11.32 6.20
N HIS A 57 -4.66 -12.05 5.99
CA HIS A 57 -4.66 -13.39 5.37
C HIS A 57 -5.67 -14.35 6.04
N ASP A 58 -5.75 -14.33 7.37
CA ASP A 58 -6.60 -15.25 8.14
C ASP A 58 -8.05 -14.76 8.31
N ARG A 59 -8.35 -13.50 7.95
CA ARG A 59 -9.68 -12.90 8.15
C ARG A 59 -10.76 -13.58 7.31
N GLY A 60 -10.40 -14.05 6.12
CA GLY A 60 -11.29 -14.87 5.28
C GLY A 60 -11.31 -16.36 5.66
N GLY A 61 -10.48 -16.76 6.61
CA GLY A 61 -10.15 -18.15 6.86
C GLY A 61 -9.06 -18.67 5.92
N ARG A 62 -8.30 -19.64 6.44
CA ARG A 62 -7.17 -20.29 5.73
C ARG A 62 -7.57 -20.91 4.38
N HIS A 63 -8.86 -21.23 4.22
CA HIS A 63 -9.46 -21.88 3.05
C HIS A 63 -10.50 -21.01 2.32
N ALA A 64 -10.56 -19.70 2.59
CA ALA A 64 -11.41 -18.81 1.80
C ALA A 64 -11.13 -18.99 0.30
N ASP A 65 -12.18 -19.19 -0.48
CA ASP A 65 -12.11 -19.13 -1.92
C ASP A 65 -11.83 -17.70 -2.40
N LEU A 66 -11.47 -17.54 -3.67
CA LEU A 66 -11.16 -16.23 -4.23
C LEU A 66 -12.38 -15.31 -4.21
N ALA A 67 -13.58 -15.85 -4.39
CA ALA A 67 -14.83 -15.10 -4.29
C ALA A 67 -14.98 -14.43 -2.92
N ARG A 68 -14.72 -15.17 -1.84
CA ARG A 68 -14.73 -14.61 -0.49
C ARG A 68 -13.69 -13.51 -0.29
N ILE A 69 -12.48 -13.68 -0.82
CA ILE A 69 -11.43 -12.67 -0.72
C ILE A 69 -11.82 -11.40 -1.48
N VAL A 70 -12.38 -11.53 -2.69
CA VAL A 70 -12.90 -10.40 -3.48
C VAL A 70 -13.95 -9.62 -2.67
N GLU A 71 -14.92 -10.31 -2.06
CA GLU A 71 -15.93 -9.65 -1.23
C GLU A 71 -15.32 -8.91 -0.02
N MET A 72 -14.28 -9.46 0.59
CA MET A 72 -13.60 -8.83 1.71
C MET A 72 -12.78 -7.60 1.29
N ILE A 73 -12.13 -7.66 0.12
CA ILE A 73 -11.45 -6.51 -0.45
C ILE A 73 -12.48 -5.41 -0.76
N ARG A 74 -13.62 -5.74 -1.39
CA ARG A 74 -14.72 -4.78 -1.64
C ARG A 74 -15.17 -4.10 -0.35
N ALA A 75 -15.43 -4.88 0.70
CA ALA A 75 -15.84 -4.35 2.00
C ALA A 75 -14.79 -3.41 2.62
N ASP A 76 -13.51 -3.74 2.51
CA ASP A 76 -12.43 -2.89 3.01
C ASP A 76 -12.25 -1.61 2.17
N LEU A 77 -12.49 -1.64 0.85
CA LEU A 77 -12.48 -0.46 0.00
C LEU A 77 -13.66 0.48 0.32
N ASP A 78 -14.87 -0.07 0.45
CA ASP A 78 -16.05 0.68 0.90
C ASP A 78 -15.81 1.35 2.25
N PHE A 79 -15.20 0.61 3.18
CA PHE A 79 -14.84 1.16 4.49
C PHE A 79 -13.77 2.25 4.37
N ALA A 80 -12.73 2.04 3.56
CA ALA A 80 -11.66 3.03 3.35
C ALA A 80 -12.19 4.33 2.75
N GLN A 81 -13.15 4.25 1.81
CA GLN A 81 -13.84 5.40 1.23
C GLN A 81 -14.71 6.16 2.23
N ARG A 82 -15.52 5.46 3.04
CA ARG A 82 -16.54 6.09 3.91
C ARG A 82 -16.02 6.56 5.26
N PHE A 83 -15.02 5.88 5.82
CA PHE A 83 -14.64 6.10 7.21
C PHE A 83 -13.87 7.43 7.33
N THR A 84 -14.53 8.53 7.68
CA THR A 84 -13.85 9.75 8.15
C THR A 84 -13.81 9.68 9.67
N VAL A 85 -12.64 9.77 10.31
CA VAL A 85 -12.57 9.97 11.77
C VAL A 85 -12.95 11.43 12.02
N PRO A 86 -14.10 11.75 12.62
CA PRO A 86 -14.45 13.13 12.90
C PRO A 86 -13.69 13.55 14.17
N GLY A 87 -12.75 14.48 14.05
CA GLY A 87 -12.21 15.20 15.20
C GLY A 87 -10.80 14.83 15.68
N GLU A 88 -9.98 14.13 14.88
CA GLU A 88 -8.54 14.08 15.17
C GLU A 88 -7.83 15.33 14.64
N THR A 89 -7.35 16.14 15.58
CA THR A 89 -6.52 17.33 15.41
C THR A 89 -5.32 17.07 14.50
N ALA A 90 -5.41 17.52 13.24
CA ALA A 90 -4.43 18.22 12.40
C ALA A 90 -2.89 17.98 12.50
N GLU A 91 -2.37 16.92 13.12
CA GLU A 91 -0.93 16.64 13.16
C GLU A 91 -0.65 15.15 12.90
N LEU A 92 -0.41 14.80 11.63
CA LEU A 92 0.14 13.50 11.14
C LEU A 92 -0.82 12.32 10.89
N GLU A 93 -2.13 12.51 10.74
CA GLU A 93 -2.95 11.47 10.11
C GLU A 93 -2.54 11.32 8.63
N LEU A 94 -2.22 10.07 8.26
CA LEU A 94 -1.85 9.65 6.91
C LEU A 94 -2.88 10.18 5.92
N ARG A 95 -2.48 11.09 5.01
CA ARG A 95 -3.19 11.29 3.74
C ARG A 95 -3.53 9.91 3.19
N SER A 96 -4.83 9.62 3.08
CA SER A 96 -5.31 8.35 2.54
C SER A 96 -5.60 8.60 1.07
N PRO A 97 -4.79 8.05 0.14
CA PRO A 97 -4.99 8.29 -1.28
C PRO A 97 -6.38 7.85 -1.78
N ILE A 98 -7.01 6.89 -1.08
CA ILE A 98 -8.36 6.40 -1.36
C ILE A 98 -9.43 7.46 -1.00
N ARG A 99 -9.22 8.21 0.08
CA ARG A 99 -10.15 9.28 0.51
C ARG A 99 -9.91 10.59 -0.22
N ASP A 100 -8.65 10.88 -0.53
CA ASP A 100 -8.25 12.08 -1.27
C ASP A 100 -8.55 11.94 -2.78
N ALA A 101 -9.04 10.78 -3.21
CA ALA A 101 -9.48 10.53 -4.58
C ALA A 101 -10.70 11.41 -4.95
N PRO A 102 -10.78 11.93 -6.19
CA PRO A 102 -11.95 12.64 -6.69
C PRO A 102 -13.24 11.83 -6.50
N ALA A 103 -14.33 12.51 -6.12
CA ALA A 103 -15.62 11.88 -5.82
C ALA A 103 -16.23 11.07 -6.98
N GLY A 104 -15.78 11.30 -8.22
CA GLY A 104 -16.18 10.53 -9.40
C GLY A 104 -15.47 9.18 -9.54
N ILE A 105 -14.45 8.89 -8.74
CA ILE A 105 -13.71 7.63 -8.82
C ILE A 105 -14.50 6.51 -8.15
N THR A 106 -14.68 5.42 -8.89
CA THR A 106 -15.26 4.17 -8.39
C THR A 106 -14.26 3.03 -8.50
N TYR A 107 -14.42 2.02 -7.64
CA TYR A 107 -13.58 0.82 -7.64
C TYR A 107 -14.41 -0.42 -7.97
N SER A 108 -13.89 -1.26 -8.85
CA SER A 108 -14.37 -2.62 -9.08
C SER A 108 -13.32 -3.61 -8.58
N VAL A 109 -13.75 -4.75 -8.06
CA VAL A 109 -12.85 -5.84 -7.65
C VAL A 109 -13.37 -7.12 -8.26
N GLU A 110 -12.56 -7.78 -9.07
CA GLU A 110 -12.99 -8.94 -9.88
C GLU A 110 -11.95 -10.05 -9.85
N SER A 111 -12.39 -11.28 -10.10
CA SER A 111 -11.51 -12.44 -10.29
C SER A 111 -11.69 -13.01 -11.71
N PRO A 112 -11.13 -12.36 -12.75
CA PRO A 112 -11.42 -12.70 -14.15
C PRO A 112 -10.90 -14.08 -14.57
N SER A 113 -9.92 -14.61 -13.85
CA SER A 113 -9.36 -15.94 -14.10
C SER A 113 -8.99 -16.62 -12.78
N TYR A 114 -8.80 -17.94 -12.84
CA TYR A 114 -8.38 -18.71 -11.67
C TYR A 114 -7.05 -18.19 -11.14
N GLY A 115 -7.03 -17.80 -9.86
CA GLY A 115 -5.84 -17.30 -9.18
C GLY A 115 -5.50 -15.83 -9.44
N ARG A 116 -6.37 -15.02 -10.05
CA ARG A 116 -6.13 -13.59 -10.27
C ARG A 116 -7.22 -12.73 -9.63
N ILE A 117 -6.83 -11.68 -8.91
CA ILE A 117 -7.71 -10.62 -8.43
C ILE A 117 -7.29 -9.31 -9.10
N VAL A 118 -8.26 -8.56 -9.61
CA VAL A 118 -8.03 -7.28 -10.29
C VAL A 118 -8.87 -6.21 -9.62
N ILE A 119 -8.24 -5.13 -9.19
CA ILE A 119 -8.92 -3.91 -8.77
C ILE A 119 -8.96 -2.96 -9.98
N GLY A 120 -10.15 -2.67 -10.48
CA GLY A 120 -10.39 -1.63 -11.48
C GLY A 120 -10.65 -0.29 -10.82
N ILE A 121 -10.09 0.77 -11.40
CA ILE A 121 -10.37 2.15 -11.04
C ILE A 121 -11.05 2.79 -12.24
N GLU A 122 -12.24 3.35 -12.03
CA GLU A 122 -13.06 4.00 -13.04
C GLU A 122 -13.30 5.47 -12.64
N GLY A 123 -13.68 6.30 -13.61
CA GLY A 123 -14.02 7.72 -13.36
C GLY A 123 -12.83 8.62 -13.01
N VAL A 124 -11.61 8.25 -13.42
CA VAL A 124 -10.38 9.02 -13.16
C VAL A 124 -10.38 10.31 -14.00
N PRO A 125 -10.39 11.51 -13.39
CA PRO A 125 -10.29 12.77 -14.14
C PRO A 125 -8.93 12.89 -14.82
N LEU A 126 -8.90 13.35 -16.08
CA LEU A 126 -7.70 13.40 -16.90
C LEU A 126 -6.62 14.26 -16.23
N GLU A 127 -6.98 15.45 -15.77
CA GLU A 127 -6.09 16.42 -15.12
C GLU A 127 -5.57 15.98 -13.75
N TRP A 128 -6.22 15.00 -13.10
CA TRP A 128 -5.82 14.50 -11.79
C TRP A 128 -5.00 13.21 -11.89
N GLY A 129 -5.42 12.29 -12.76
CA GLY A 129 -4.83 10.96 -12.90
C GLY A 129 -3.69 10.88 -13.90
N TRP A 130 -3.59 11.83 -14.82
CA TRP A 130 -2.63 11.82 -15.91
C TRP A 130 -1.86 13.13 -15.97
N SER A 131 -0.62 13.04 -16.44
CA SER A 131 0.26 14.18 -16.66
C SER A 131 0.85 14.03 -18.06
N CYS A 132 0.61 15.01 -18.91
CA CYS A 132 1.22 15.06 -20.23
C CYS A 132 2.58 15.77 -20.12
N ALA A 133 3.65 15.03 -20.38
CA ALA A 133 4.99 15.58 -20.52
C ALA A 133 5.51 15.20 -21.90
N ASP A 134 5.94 16.18 -22.68
CA ASP A 134 6.49 15.99 -24.03
C ASP A 134 5.56 15.22 -25.00
N GLY A 135 4.24 15.39 -24.85
CA GLY A 135 3.23 14.70 -25.65
C GLY A 135 2.99 13.24 -25.25
N ILE A 136 3.61 12.77 -24.17
CA ILE A 136 3.42 11.43 -23.62
C ILE A 136 2.56 11.55 -22.35
N GLU A 137 1.42 10.87 -22.36
CA GLU A 137 0.59 10.72 -21.17
C GLU A 137 1.28 9.77 -20.18
N THR A 138 1.51 10.28 -18.97
CA THR A 138 2.10 9.52 -17.88
C THR A 138 1.16 9.51 -16.68
N VAL A 139 1.19 8.43 -15.90
CA VAL A 139 0.39 8.32 -14.68
C VAL A 139 0.85 9.37 -13.67
N ALA A 140 -0.07 10.24 -13.24
CA ALA A 140 0.20 11.28 -12.27
C ALA A 140 0.58 10.69 -10.89
N PRO A 141 1.37 11.41 -10.07
CA PRO A 141 1.75 10.94 -8.73
C PRO A 141 0.57 10.53 -7.85
N ALA A 142 -0.54 11.29 -7.88
CA ALA A 142 -1.73 10.99 -7.08
C ALA A 142 -2.37 9.65 -7.45
N LEU A 143 -2.44 9.33 -8.74
CA LEU A 143 -2.97 8.04 -9.21
C LEU A 143 -2.03 6.87 -8.87
N ARG A 144 -0.71 7.08 -8.86
CA ARG A 144 0.25 6.05 -8.39
C ARG A 144 0.11 5.79 -6.90
N GLU A 145 -0.05 6.83 -6.09
CA GLU A 145 -0.27 6.70 -4.65
C GLU A 145 -1.58 5.98 -4.35
N LEU A 146 -2.65 6.30 -5.10
CA LEU A 146 -3.91 5.57 -5.03
C LEU A 146 -3.73 4.09 -5.39
N ALA A 147 -3.07 3.79 -6.51
CA ALA A 147 -2.86 2.41 -6.93
C ALA A 147 -2.02 1.60 -5.93
N ALA A 148 -1.01 2.23 -5.30
CA ALA A 148 -0.23 1.60 -4.24
C ALA A 148 -1.08 1.30 -3.00
N ALA A 149 -1.93 2.24 -2.57
CA ALA A 149 -2.83 2.02 -1.44
C ALA A 149 -3.83 0.89 -1.69
N LEU A 150 -4.36 0.78 -2.90
CA LEU A 150 -5.24 -0.32 -3.31
C LEU A 150 -4.49 -1.66 -3.34
N ALA A 151 -3.25 -1.67 -3.85
CA ALA A 151 -2.40 -2.84 -3.85
C ALA A 151 -2.07 -3.31 -2.42
N ASP A 152 -1.80 -2.39 -1.48
CA ASP A 152 -1.55 -2.72 -0.08
C ASP A 152 -2.75 -3.41 0.58
N ILE A 153 -3.98 -2.93 0.30
CA ILE A 153 -5.21 -3.58 0.80
C ILE A 153 -5.31 -5.00 0.23
N MET A 154 -5.10 -5.16 -1.07
CA MET A 154 -5.15 -6.46 -1.73
C MET A 154 -4.09 -7.43 -1.20
N ASP A 155 -2.83 -7.00 -1.10
CA ASP A 155 -1.72 -7.80 -0.62
C ASP A 155 -1.85 -8.18 0.86
N SER A 156 -2.62 -7.42 1.64
CA SER A 156 -2.96 -7.80 3.01
C SER A 156 -3.72 -9.14 3.09
N TYR A 157 -4.39 -9.58 2.02
CA TYR A 157 -5.05 -10.88 1.93
C TYR A 157 -4.18 -11.98 1.30
N ASN A 158 -3.06 -11.60 0.70
CA ASN A 158 -2.19 -12.52 -0.01
C ASN A 158 -1.25 -13.25 0.96
N ARG A 159 -0.57 -14.25 0.44
CA ARG A 159 0.63 -14.84 1.03
C ARG A 159 1.64 -14.98 -0.08
N ASP A 160 2.92 -15.08 0.24
CA ASP A 160 3.94 -15.42 -0.74
C ASP A 160 5.02 -16.26 -0.08
N GLY A 161 5.78 -16.99 -0.88
CA GLY A 161 6.88 -17.78 -0.38
C GLY A 161 7.24 -18.91 -1.34
N PRO A 162 8.54 -19.24 -1.49
CA PRO A 162 8.99 -20.29 -2.41
C PRO A 162 8.34 -21.67 -2.23
N GLU A 163 7.73 -21.96 -1.07
CA GLU A 163 7.06 -23.24 -0.81
C GLU A 163 5.54 -23.21 -0.94
N ILE A 164 4.92 -22.03 -0.81
CA ILE A 164 3.46 -21.88 -0.77
C ILE A 164 2.91 -21.10 -1.97
N GLY A 165 3.79 -20.38 -2.67
CA GLY A 165 3.46 -19.45 -3.75
C GLY A 165 2.57 -18.29 -3.30
N LYS A 166 2.17 -17.48 -4.28
CA LYS A 166 1.12 -16.50 -4.08
C LYS A 166 -0.24 -17.20 -3.92
N ARG A 167 -1.10 -16.69 -3.03
CA ARG A 167 -2.50 -17.16 -2.94
C ARG A 167 -3.27 -16.76 -4.20
N PHE A 168 -2.98 -15.58 -4.71
CA PHE A 168 -3.47 -15.05 -5.99
C PHE A 168 -2.48 -14.01 -6.54
N PHE A 169 -2.57 -13.75 -7.84
CA PHE A 169 -1.90 -12.63 -8.50
C PHE A 169 -2.84 -11.42 -8.46
N GLY A 170 -2.36 -10.31 -7.90
CA GLY A 170 -3.10 -9.07 -7.81
C GLY A 170 -2.73 -8.14 -8.96
N SER A 171 -3.64 -7.29 -9.42
CA SER A 171 -3.27 -6.13 -10.25
C SER A 171 -4.24 -4.98 -10.05
N VAL A 172 -3.75 -3.75 -10.14
CA VAL A 172 -4.58 -2.54 -10.11
C VAL A 172 -4.57 -1.91 -11.50
N ARG A 173 -5.74 -1.67 -12.10
CA ARG A 173 -5.88 -1.16 -13.46
C ARG A 173 -6.77 0.08 -13.54
N VAL A 174 -6.48 0.94 -14.50
CA VAL A 174 -7.36 2.02 -14.98
C VAL A 174 -7.62 1.76 -16.45
N HIS A 175 -8.86 1.47 -16.82
CA HIS A 175 -9.20 0.99 -18.18
C HIS A 175 -8.27 -0.18 -18.60
N ASP A 176 -7.50 0.00 -19.68
CA ASP A 176 -6.56 -1.00 -20.21
C ASP A 176 -5.13 -0.87 -19.66
N VAL A 177 -4.87 0.11 -18.79
CA VAL A 177 -3.54 0.38 -18.23
C VAL A 177 -3.42 -0.25 -16.84
N THR A 178 -2.48 -1.19 -16.69
CA THR A 178 -2.16 -1.77 -15.38
C THR A 178 -1.12 -0.89 -14.67
N LEU A 179 -1.48 -0.38 -13.50
CA LEU A 179 -0.65 0.50 -12.69
C LEU A 179 0.27 -0.27 -11.74
N VAL A 180 -0.20 -1.41 -11.21
CA VAL A 180 0.53 -2.28 -10.26
C VAL A 180 0.25 -3.76 -10.58
N TRP A 181 1.27 -4.59 -10.43
CA TRP A 181 1.27 -6.06 -10.56
C TRP A 181 1.71 -6.74 -9.27
#